data_AF-A0A8S1RNC5-F1
#
_entry.id   AF-A0A8S1RNC5-F1
#
_cell.length_a   1.000
_cell.length_b   1.000
_cell.length_c   1.000
_cell.angle_alpha   90.00
_cell.angle_beta   90.00
_cell.angle_gamma   90.00
#
_symmetry.space_group_name_H-M   'P 1'
#
loop_
_entity.id
_entity.type
_entity.pdbx_description
1 polymer ?
#
loop_
_entity_poly.entity_id
_entity_poly.type
_entity_poly.pdbx_seq_one_letter_code
_entity_poly.pdbx_strand_id
1 'polypeptide(L)'
;MILILIIYLGLGFSKELGALLETVKNNDYSMSILKQMKQYLNEKKSPYEILVYINEEEDKLVSEIIDDMNNYQQEQLLSSQKKQELKYQMMLTKFTSALQADELLLLSNEAKLSEDIRMQRVDLLLELGQVIPQLEQLLKEELSVFDLENSELALFIDSFNEFIPSSPQKLNGQKQHLKENPEAILKEFISTNTEDSSFNLLISQIQQNQANGNIHDAVSKSKDLVNEIQKSQQQVLKSKKDLIENVKQSLTQDNEQWKLDIASIEPIAKITKEKLNQLQKQKDDLQVMLKHQQTEFNELQENIDNFYTSYSSKRLQDMNNLNIIRMIKQFYSEHLDVLEDFMKSKMQ
;
A
#
# COMPACT_ATOMS: atom_id res chain seq x y z
N MET A 1 -1.60 76.22 45.24
CA MET A 1 -0.14 76.00 45.39
C MET A 1 0.24 75.44 46.75
N ILE A 2 -0.26 76.00 47.86
CA ILE A 2 0.11 75.59 49.23
C ILE A 2 -0.41 74.18 49.62
N LEU A 3 -1.58 73.76 49.13
CA LEU A 3 -2.16 72.44 49.43
C LEU A 3 -1.40 71.28 48.74
N ILE A 4 -0.94 71.51 47.50
CA ILE A 4 0.04 70.64 46.82
C ILE A 4 1.34 70.64 47.64
N LEU A 5 1.78 71.79 48.14
CA LEU A 5 2.99 71.91 48.98
C LEU A 5 2.89 71.16 50.32
N ILE A 6 1.71 71.05 50.92
CA ILE A 6 1.48 70.31 52.19
C ILE A 6 1.34 68.81 51.96
N ILE A 7 0.73 68.39 50.85
CA ILE A 7 0.82 66.99 50.40
C ILE A 7 2.30 66.65 50.10
N TYR A 8 3.05 67.55 49.45
CA TYR A 8 4.49 67.41 49.21
C TYR A 8 5.36 67.42 50.49
N LEU A 9 4.99 68.19 51.52
CA LEU A 9 5.75 68.30 52.78
C LEU A 9 5.37 67.19 53.78
N GLY A 10 4.10 66.77 53.83
CA GLY A 10 3.64 65.64 54.64
C GLY A 10 4.15 64.30 54.10
N LEU A 11 4.29 64.17 52.78
CA LEU A 11 4.93 63.03 52.11
C LEU A 11 6.48 63.16 52.07
N GLY A 12 7.10 64.03 52.87
CA GLY A 12 8.55 64.28 52.86
C GLY A 12 9.35 63.61 53.98
N PHE A 13 8.69 62.99 54.97
CA PHE A 13 9.33 62.61 56.24
C PHE A 13 9.79 61.13 56.36
N SER A 14 9.70 60.33 55.30
CA SER A 14 10.36 59.00 55.26
C SER A 14 10.92 58.70 53.86
N LYS A 15 12.00 57.90 53.79
CA LYS A 15 12.56 57.42 52.50
C LYS A 15 11.53 56.65 51.66
N GLU A 16 10.56 56.03 52.31
CA GLU A 16 9.45 55.29 51.70
C GLU A 16 8.42 56.24 51.07
N LEU A 17 8.16 57.39 51.68
CA LEU A 17 7.27 58.44 51.19
C LEU A 17 7.81 59.17 49.93
N GLY A 18 9.14 59.34 49.81
CA GLY A 18 9.77 59.91 48.62
C GLY A 18 9.66 59.01 47.38
N ALA A 19 9.89 57.70 47.55
CA ALA A 19 9.69 56.70 46.50
C ALA A 19 8.20 56.56 46.13
N LEU A 20 7.30 56.78 47.10
CA LEU A 20 5.86 56.89 46.90
C LEU A 20 5.50 58.02 45.94
N LEU A 21 6.04 59.19 46.21
CA LEU A 21 5.78 60.42 45.47
C LEU A 21 6.25 60.30 44.03
N GLU A 22 7.41 59.68 43.80
CA GLU A 22 7.89 59.37 42.46
C GLU A 22 7.00 58.35 41.74
N THR A 23 6.55 57.30 42.44
CA THR A 23 5.65 56.28 41.88
C THR A 23 4.29 56.86 41.48
N VAL A 24 3.71 57.70 42.35
CA VAL A 24 2.43 58.39 42.13
C VAL A 24 2.55 59.51 41.08
N LYS A 25 3.72 60.12 40.90
CA LYS A 25 3.93 61.19 39.92
C LYS A 25 4.20 60.67 38.51
N ASN A 26 4.76 59.47 38.39
CA ASN A 26 5.16 58.87 37.12
C ASN A 26 4.12 57.87 36.56
N ASN A 27 2.95 57.73 37.19
CA ASN A 27 1.86 56.87 36.74
C ASN A 27 0.67 57.72 36.23
N ASP A 28 0.15 57.40 35.05
CA ASP A 28 -0.92 58.19 34.41
C ASP A 28 -2.26 58.05 35.14
N TYR A 29 -2.54 56.88 35.72
CA TYR A 29 -3.75 56.61 36.47
C TYR A 29 -3.78 57.44 37.77
N SER A 30 -2.68 57.45 38.53
CA SER A 30 -2.57 58.26 39.73
C SER A 30 -2.65 59.76 39.45
N MET A 31 -2.07 60.21 38.33
CA MET A 31 -2.22 61.60 37.87
C MET A 31 -3.67 61.94 37.49
N SER A 32 -4.44 60.99 36.95
CA SER A 32 -5.88 61.15 36.70
C SER A 32 -6.66 61.34 38.00
N ILE A 33 -6.46 60.44 38.98
CA ILE A 33 -7.09 60.52 40.30
C ILE A 33 -6.76 61.85 40.99
N LEU A 34 -5.48 62.25 41.02
CA LEU A 34 -5.05 63.51 41.63
C LEU A 34 -5.62 64.76 40.93
N LYS A 35 -5.79 64.74 39.60
CA LYS A 35 -6.44 65.83 38.86
C LYS A 35 -7.90 65.96 39.28
N GLN A 36 -8.62 64.85 39.40
CA GLN A 36 -10.02 64.87 39.82
C GLN A 36 -10.15 65.35 41.26
N MET A 37 -9.31 64.86 42.18
CA MET A 37 -9.29 65.33 43.58
C MET A 37 -9.02 66.84 43.66
N LYS A 38 -8.11 67.36 42.84
CA LYS A 38 -7.85 68.81 42.74
C LYS A 38 -9.07 69.59 42.25
N GLN A 39 -9.85 69.03 41.33
CA GLN A 39 -11.10 69.64 40.88
C GLN A 39 -12.13 69.69 42.02
N TYR A 40 -12.31 68.60 42.77
CA TYR A 40 -13.21 68.56 43.93
C TYR A 40 -12.83 69.63 44.97
N LEU A 41 -11.53 69.82 45.22
CA LEU A 41 -11.02 70.87 46.11
C LEU A 41 -11.34 72.29 45.59
N ASN A 42 -11.26 72.52 44.27
CA ASN A 42 -11.64 73.82 43.67
C ASN A 42 -13.15 74.07 43.74
N GLU A 43 -13.96 73.01 43.65
CA GLU A 43 -15.42 73.04 43.81
C GLU A 43 -15.87 73.19 45.27
N LYS A 44 -14.92 73.32 46.21
CA LYS A 44 -15.15 73.42 47.65
C LYS A 44 -15.91 72.22 48.23
N LYS A 45 -15.80 71.04 47.62
CA LYS A 45 -16.35 69.79 48.16
C LYS A 45 -15.64 69.39 49.44
N SER A 46 -16.34 68.73 50.34
CA SER A 46 -15.84 68.23 51.61
C SER A 46 -14.79 67.12 51.42
N PRO A 47 -13.88 66.88 52.39
CA PRO A 47 -12.92 65.79 52.30
C PRO A 47 -13.60 64.42 52.26
N TYR A 48 -14.79 64.30 52.87
CA TYR A 48 -15.65 63.12 52.80
C TYR A 48 -16.11 62.82 51.37
N GLU A 49 -16.51 63.83 50.59
CA GLU A 49 -16.89 63.64 49.19
C GLU A 49 -15.70 63.19 48.33
N ILE A 50 -14.49 63.66 48.64
CA ILE A 50 -13.26 63.18 47.99
C ILE A 50 -12.99 61.72 48.36
N LEU A 51 -13.21 61.33 49.61
CA LEU A 51 -13.06 59.94 50.06
C LEU A 51 -14.10 59.01 49.41
N VAL A 52 -15.35 59.47 49.25
CA VAL A 52 -16.39 58.74 48.50
C VAL A 52 -15.95 58.51 47.07
N TYR A 53 -15.46 59.55 46.38
CA TYR A 53 -14.93 59.41 45.01
C TYR A 53 -13.77 58.38 44.94
N ILE A 54 -12.82 58.42 45.87
CA ILE A 54 -11.72 57.45 45.91
C ILE A 54 -12.24 56.01 46.11
N ASN A 55 -13.27 55.82 46.94
CA ASN A 55 -13.89 54.51 47.12
C ASN A 55 -14.57 54.02 45.83
N GLU A 56 -15.32 54.89 45.15
CA GLU A 56 -15.98 54.54 43.89
C GLU A 56 -14.97 54.13 42.79
N GLU A 57 -13.83 54.84 42.70
CA GLU A 57 -12.77 54.49 41.75
C GLU A 57 -12.02 53.20 42.14
N GLU A 58 -11.84 52.93 43.44
CA GLU A 58 -11.29 51.64 43.89
C GLU A 58 -12.24 50.49 43.55
N ASP A 59 -13.54 50.64 43.85
CA ASP A 59 -14.56 49.64 43.58
C ASP A 59 -14.68 49.36 42.08
N LYS A 60 -14.63 50.41 41.24
CA LYS A 60 -14.61 50.27 39.78
C LYS A 60 -13.40 49.47 39.30
N LEU A 61 -12.21 49.80 39.78
CA LEU A 61 -10.99 49.09 39.40
C LEU A 61 -11.01 47.62 39.87
N VAL A 62 -11.53 47.36 41.06
CA VAL A 62 -11.72 45.97 41.56
C VAL A 62 -12.70 45.21 40.68
N SER A 63 -13.81 45.82 40.25
CA SER A 63 -14.76 45.21 39.33
C SER A 63 -14.10 44.88 37.99
N GLU A 64 -13.36 45.81 37.40
CA GLU A 64 -12.64 45.60 36.13
C GLU A 64 -11.64 44.44 36.23
N ILE A 65 -10.86 44.36 37.33
CA ILE A 65 -9.94 43.24 37.59
C ILE A 65 -10.67 41.90 37.67
N ILE A 66 -11.82 41.86 38.34
CA ILE A 66 -12.63 40.63 38.47
C ILE A 66 -13.16 40.20 37.10
N ASP A 67 -13.69 41.15 36.32
CA ASP A 67 -14.23 40.88 34.98
C ASP A 67 -13.14 40.37 34.04
N ASP A 68 -11.95 40.99 34.04
CA ASP A 68 -10.81 40.52 33.25
C ASP A 68 -10.34 39.13 33.67
N MET A 69 -10.32 38.83 34.98
CA MET A 69 -9.97 37.51 35.48
C MET A 69 -10.99 36.45 35.02
N ASN A 70 -12.28 36.74 35.10
CA ASN A 70 -13.34 35.84 34.66
C ASN A 70 -13.25 35.57 33.16
N ASN A 71 -13.08 36.63 32.37
CA ASN A 71 -12.86 36.54 30.92
C ASN A 71 -11.64 35.67 30.61
N TYR A 72 -10.53 35.88 31.33
CA TYR A 72 -9.32 35.08 31.14
C TYR A 72 -9.53 33.59 31.44
N GLN A 73 -10.18 33.28 32.56
CA GLN A 73 -10.47 31.90 32.95
C GLN A 73 -11.39 31.19 31.95
N GLN A 74 -12.41 31.88 31.45
CA GLN A 74 -13.32 31.34 30.45
C GLN A 74 -12.59 31.04 29.14
N GLU A 75 -11.79 31.98 28.64
CA GLU A 75 -11.02 31.79 27.40
C GLU A 75 -9.98 30.67 27.55
N GLN A 76 -9.31 30.57 28.70
CA GLN A 76 -8.37 29.48 29.00
C GLN A 76 -9.06 28.11 28.98
N LEU A 77 -10.26 28.01 29.54
CA LEU A 77 -11.04 26.77 29.54
C LEU A 77 -11.42 26.36 28.12
N LEU A 78 -12.00 27.28 27.33
CA LEU A 78 -12.39 27.04 25.94
C LEU A 78 -11.19 26.63 25.08
N SER A 79 -10.09 27.37 25.19
CA SER A 79 -8.85 27.09 24.50
C SER A 79 -8.25 25.73 24.88
N SER A 80 -8.30 25.34 26.17
CA SER A 80 -7.84 24.03 26.62
C SER A 80 -8.68 22.89 26.05
N GLN A 81 -10.01 23.05 26.02
CA GLN A 81 -10.92 22.06 25.41
C GLN A 81 -10.64 21.90 23.92
N LYS A 82 -10.55 23.01 23.18
CA LYS A 82 -10.25 23.00 21.74
C LYS A 82 -8.88 22.38 21.46
N LYS A 83 -7.87 22.63 22.30
CA LYS A 83 -6.54 22.03 22.20
C LYS A 83 -6.56 20.52 22.41
N GLN A 84 -7.36 20.03 23.35
CA GLN A 84 -7.54 18.58 23.56
C GLN A 84 -8.28 17.93 22.40
N GLU A 85 -9.33 18.57 21.89
CA GLU A 85 -10.08 18.10 20.73
C GLU A 85 -9.17 17.98 19.50
N LEU A 86 -8.41 19.02 19.17
CA LEU A 86 -7.46 18.99 18.05
C LEU A 86 -6.41 17.89 18.22
N LYS A 87 -5.87 17.67 19.42
CA LYS A 87 -4.95 16.55 19.69
C LYS A 87 -5.58 15.19 19.40
N TYR A 88 -6.84 15.01 19.81
CA TYR A 88 -7.56 13.77 19.57
C TYR A 88 -7.83 13.57 18.07
N GLN A 89 -8.28 14.61 17.38
CA GLN A 89 -8.48 14.58 15.93
C GLN A 89 -7.18 14.23 15.19
N MET A 90 -6.06 14.87 15.53
CA MET A 90 -4.75 14.56 14.96
C MET A 90 -4.31 13.11 15.24
N MET A 91 -4.57 12.59 16.45
CA MET A 91 -4.27 11.20 16.80
C MET A 91 -5.07 10.23 15.93
N LEU A 92 -6.37 10.48 15.76
CA LEU A 92 -7.22 9.69 14.87
C LEU A 92 -6.73 9.74 13.42
N THR A 93 -6.42 10.94 12.90
CA THR A 93 -5.89 11.09 11.53
C THR A 93 -4.59 10.30 11.35
N LYS A 94 -3.66 10.37 12.31
CA LYS A 94 -2.41 9.59 12.29
C LYS A 94 -2.67 8.08 12.30
N PHE A 95 -3.59 7.63 13.16
CA PHE A 95 -3.94 6.21 13.26
C PHE A 95 -4.57 5.69 11.96
N THR A 96 -5.56 6.40 11.42
CA THR A 96 -6.20 6.04 10.13
C THR A 96 -5.19 6.04 8.98
N SER A 97 -4.27 7.01 8.96
CA SER A 97 -3.21 7.07 7.94
C SER A 97 -2.25 5.87 8.03
N ALA A 98 -1.92 5.41 9.24
CA ALA A 98 -1.11 4.21 9.45
C ALA A 98 -1.84 2.94 8.96
N LEU A 99 -3.12 2.80 9.30
CA LEU A 99 -3.94 1.67 8.82
C LEU A 99 -4.00 1.63 7.29
N GLN A 100 -4.17 2.77 6.62
CA GLN A 100 -4.16 2.85 5.16
C GLN A 100 -2.80 2.50 4.57
N ALA A 101 -1.70 2.85 5.25
CA ALA A 101 -0.36 2.47 4.79
C ALA A 101 -0.13 0.96 4.87
N ASP A 102 -0.61 0.31 5.93
CA ASP A 102 -0.54 -1.14 6.08
C ASP A 102 -1.41 -1.86 5.03
N GLU A 103 -2.64 -1.37 4.78
CA GLU A 103 -3.51 -1.94 3.75
C GLU A 103 -2.91 -1.77 2.34
N LEU A 104 -2.29 -0.60 2.05
CA LEU A 104 -1.56 -0.38 0.80
C LEU A 104 -0.41 -1.37 0.62
N LEU A 105 0.36 -1.63 1.69
CA LEU A 105 1.48 -2.57 1.64
C LEU A 105 0.98 -3.99 1.34
N LEU A 106 -0.07 -4.43 2.03
CA LEU A 106 -0.67 -5.76 1.84
C LEU A 106 -1.20 -5.92 0.41
N LEU A 107 -2.02 -4.98 -0.07
CA LEU A 107 -2.59 -5.04 -1.42
C LEU A 107 -1.51 -4.91 -2.51
N SER A 108 -0.43 -4.15 -2.26
CA SER A 108 0.69 -4.06 -3.19
C SER A 108 1.44 -5.37 -3.29
N ASN A 109 1.62 -6.09 -2.19
CA ASN A 109 2.25 -7.42 -2.19
C ASN A 109 1.37 -8.46 -2.88
N GLU A 110 0.06 -8.43 -2.63
CA GLU A 110 -0.90 -9.31 -3.28
C GLU A 110 -0.99 -9.06 -4.80
N ALA A 111 -1.00 -7.79 -5.21
CA ALA A 111 -0.95 -7.40 -6.62
C ALA A 111 0.30 -7.92 -7.32
N LYS A 112 1.46 -7.77 -6.68
CA LYS A 112 2.73 -8.27 -7.22
C LYS A 112 2.73 -9.80 -7.37
N LEU A 113 2.31 -10.52 -6.35
CA LEU A 113 2.24 -11.98 -6.39
C LEU A 113 1.28 -12.47 -7.48
N SER A 114 0.12 -11.83 -7.62
CA SER A 114 -0.87 -12.16 -8.66
C SER A 114 -0.31 -11.93 -10.06
N GLU A 115 0.44 -10.85 -10.26
CA GLU A 115 1.11 -10.55 -11.54
C GLU A 115 2.24 -11.53 -11.83
N ASP A 116 3.04 -11.91 -10.83
CA ASP A 116 4.10 -12.90 -10.97
C ASP A 116 3.52 -14.26 -11.40
N ILE A 117 2.40 -14.68 -10.79
CA ILE A 117 1.68 -15.91 -11.19
C ILE A 117 1.15 -15.79 -12.62
N ARG A 118 0.53 -14.64 -12.96
CA ARG A 118 0.01 -14.40 -14.31
C ARG A 118 1.11 -14.50 -15.36
N MET A 119 2.26 -13.87 -15.12
CA MET A 119 3.42 -13.92 -16.02
C MET A 119 3.97 -15.33 -16.17
N GLN A 120 4.13 -16.08 -15.07
CA GLN A 120 4.53 -17.50 -15.14
C GLN A 120 3.56 -18.33 -15.99
N ARG A 121 2.25 -18.11 -15.88
CA ARG A 121 1.25 -18.82 -16.69
C ARG A 121 1.30 -18.43 -18.16
N VAL A 122 1.56 -17.15 -18.47
CA VAL A 122 1.78 -16.70 -19.85
C VAL A 122 3.02 -17.35 -20.46
N ASP A 123 4.13 -17.41 -19.72
CA ASP A 123 5.37 -18.04 -20.18
C ASP A 123 5.15 -19.54 -20.47
N LEU A 124 4.45 -20.24 -19.57
CA LEU A 124 4.08 -21.65 -19.78
C LEU A 124 3.15 -21.85 -20.99
N LEU A 125 2.21 -20.93 -21.24
CA LEU A 125 1.38 -20.98 -22.46
C LEU A 125 2.20 -20.78 -23.74
N LEU A 126 3.21 -19.90 -23.70
CA LEU A 126 4.12 -19.69 -24.82
C LEU A 126 4.97 -20.94 -25.08
N GLU A 127 5.48 -21.59 -24.03
CA GLU A 127 6.21 -22.86 -24.12
C GLU A 127 5.32 -23.97 -24.71
N LEU A 128 4.09 -24.12 -24.21
CA LEU A 128 3.09 -25.06 -24.73
C LEU A 128 2.83 -24.84 -26.23
N GLY A 129 2.73 -23.58 -26.65
CA GLY A 129 2.55 -23.19 -28.05
C GLY A 129 3.69 -23.64 -28.97
N GLN A 130 4.87 -23.93 -28.42
CA GLN A 130 6.01 -24.47 -29.16
C GLN A 130 6.09 -26.01 -29.10
N VAL A 131 5.76 -26.60 -27.94
CA VAL A 131 5.86 -28.05 -27.70
C VAL A 131 4.80 -28.84 -28.47
N ILE A 132 3.55 -28.38 -28.50
CA ILE A 132 2.47 -29.10 -29.22
C ILE A 132 2.80 -29.28 -30.71
N PRO A 133 3.21 -28.24 -31.47
CA PRO A 133 3.61 -28.40 -32.86
C PRO A 133 4.80 -29.34 -33.07
N GLN A 134 5.78 -29.33 -32.15
CA GLN A 134 6.94 -30.23 -32.24
C GLN A 134 6.54 -31.69 -32.05
N LEU A 135 5.63 -31.99 -31.11
CA LEU A 135 5.05 -33.32 -30.94
C LEU A 135 4.27 -33.76 -32.17
N GLU A 136 3.49 -32.86 -32.78
CA GLU A 136 2.75 -33.14 -34.02
C GLU A 136 3.70 -33.42 -35.20
N GLN A 137 4.82 -32.69 -35.28
CA GLN A 137 5.83 -32.91 -36.30
C GLN A 137 6.54 -34.25 -36.11
N LEU A 138 6.96 -34.59 -34.89
CA LEU A 138 7.55 -35.88 -34.55
C LEU A 138 6.62 -37.06 -34.90
N LEU A 139 5.34 -36.95 -34.56
CA LEU A 139 4.34 -37.96 -34.92
C LEU A 139 4.25 -38.12 -36.44
N LYS A 140 4.23 -37.01 -37.18
CA LYS A 140 4.14 -37.02 -38.63
C LYS A 140 5.39 -37.63 -39.28
N GLU A 141 6.57 -37.32 -38.74
CA GLU A 141 7.84 -37.92 -39.16
C GLU A 141 7.85 -39.42 -38.89
N GLU A 142 7.50 -39.88 -37.69
CA GLU A 142 7.43 -41.31 -37.38
C GLU A 142 6.39 -42.06 -38.24
N LEU A 143 5.22 -41.48 -38.50
CA LEU A 143 4.22 -42.05 -39.40
C LEU A 143 4.74 -42.17 -40.84
N SER A 144 5.48 -41.18 -41.31
CA SER A 144 6.06 -41.20 -42.65
C SER A 144 7.16 -42.28 -42.79
N VAL A 145 7.97 -42.48 -41.75
CA VAL A 145 8.98 -43.55 -41.71
C VAL A 145 8.29 -44.91 -41.71
N PHE A 146 7.22 -45.09 -40.92
CA PHE A 146 6.44 -46.32 -40.91
C PHE A 146 5.77 -46.62 -42.26
N ASP A 147 5.19 -45.62 -42.92
CA ASP A 147 4.61 -45.81 -44.26
C ASP A 147 5.67 -46.22 -45.27
N LEU A 148 6.89 -45.67 -45.16
CA LEU A 148 8.03 -46.05 -45.99
C LEU A 148 8.46 -47.50 -45.71
N GLU A 149 8.69 -47.86 -44.45
CA GLU A 149 9.05 -49.22 -44.02
C GLU A 149 7.98 -50.24 -44.44
N ASN A 150 6.69 -49.91 -44.31
CA ASN A 150 5.60 -50.75 -44.80
C ASN A 150 5.60 -50.89 -46.32
N SER A 151 5.91 -49.82 -47.05
CA SER A 151 5.99 -49.85 -48.50
C SER A 151 7.16 -50.70 -48.99
N GLU A 152 8.31 -50.63 -48.32
CA GLU A 152 9.47 -51.48 -48.60
C GLU A 152 9.18 -52.94 -48.24
N LEU A 153 8.51 -53.19 -47.11
CA LEU A 153 8.05 -54.52 -46.73
C LEU A 153 7.02 -55.06 -47.74
N ALA A 154 6.10 -54.23 -48.22
CA ALA A 154 5.11 -54.59 -49.24
C ALA A 154 5.77 -54.89 -50.60
N LEU A 155 6.75 -54.07 -51.03
CA LEU A 155 7.54 -54.31 -52.23
C LEU A 155 8.38 -55.59 -52.11
N PHE A 156 8.94 -55.86 -50.94
CA PHE A 156 9.60 -57.12 -50.63
C PHE A 156 8.63 -58.30 -50.72
N ILE A 157 7.42 -58.18 -50.16
CA ILE A 157 6.37 -59.20 -50.23
C ILE A 157 5.92 -59.44 -51.68
N ASP A 158 5.73 -58.39 -52.46
CA ASP A 158 5.33 -58.51 -53.87
C ASP A 158 6.44 -59.17 -54.68
N SER A 159 7.70 -58.79 -54.46
CA SER A 159 8.87 -59.43 -55.07
C SER A 159 9.00 -60.90 -54.65
N PHE A 160 8.71 -61.21 -53.38
CA PHE A 160 8.70 -62.56 -52.86
C PHE A 160 7.54 -63.40 -53.43
N ASN A 161 6.37 -62.80 -53.63
CA ASN A 161 5.21 -63.45 -54.25
C ASN A 161 5.39 -63.67 -55.76
N GLU A 162 6.05 -62.74 -56.48
CA GLU A 162 6.48 -62.94 -57.88
C GLU A 162 7.52 -64.05 -58.01
N PHE A 163 8.37 -64.20 -56.99
CA PHE A 163 9.38 -65.25 -56.93
C PHE A 163 8.77 -66.65 -56.72
N ILE A 164 7.58 -66.77 -56.10
CA ILE A 164 6.85 -68.04 -55.98
C ILE A 164 6.22 -68.36 -57.35
N PRO A 165 6.66 -69.41 -58.07
CA PRO A 165 6.14 -69.70 -59.41
C PRO A 165 4.68 -70.10 -59.32
N SER A 166 3.78 -69.19 -59.71
CA SER A 166 2.43 -69.54 -60.12
C SER A 166 2.52 -70.24 -61.48
N SER A 167 2.70 -71.56 -61.43
CA SER A 167 2.87 -72.50 -62.56
C SER A 167 4.31 -72.66 -63.10
N PRO A 168 4.79 -73.90 -63.32
CA PRO A 168 6.08 -74.20 -63.98
C PRO A 168 6.23 -73.62 -65.40
N GLN A 169 5.16 -73.10 -66.01
CA GLN A 169 5.16 -72.64 -67.40
C GLN A 169 5.69 -71.20 -67.60
N LYS A 170 5.89 -70.40 -66.55
CA LYS A 170 6.46 -69.05 -66.66
C LYS A 170 7.99 -68.97 -66.49
N LEU A 171 8.67 -70.07 -66.20
CA LEU A 171 10.13 -70.11 -65.95
C LEU A 171 11.02 -70.04 -67.20
N ASN A 172 10.45 -70.13 -68.41
CA ASN A 172 11.22 -70.04 -69.65
C ASN A 172 11.27 -68.63 -70.29
N GLY A 173 10.52 -67.65 -69.77
CA GLY A 173 10.42 -66.31 -70.36
C GLY A 173 11.25 -65.20 -69.68
N GLN A 174 11.68 -65.37 -68.43
CA GLN A 174 12.30 -64.29 -67.63
C GLN A 174 13.71 -64.65 -67.12
N LYS A 175 14.48 -65.40 -67.90
CA LYS A 175 15.90 -65.71 -67.57
C LYS A 175 16.88 -64.54 -67.70
N GLN A 176 16.44 -63.30 -67.89
CA GLN A 176 17.34 -62.17 -68.11
C GLN A 176 17.38 -61.08 -67.03
N HIS A 177 16.55 -61.12 -65.98
CA HIS A 177 16.58 -60.07 -64.94
C HIS A 177 16.72 -60.51 -63.48
N LEU A 178 16.62 -61.81 -63.13
CA LEU A 178 16.89 -62.29 -61.78
C LEU A 178 18.28 -62.92 -61.71
N LYS A 179 19.31 -62.08 -61.52
CA LYS A 179 20.69 -62.52 -61.26
C LYS A 179 20.99 -62.78 -59.79
N GLU A 180 20.06 -62.52 -58.88
CA GLU A 180 20.26 -62.77 -57.46
C GLU A 180 19.54 -64.06 -57.08
N ASN A 181 20.31 -64.96 -56.48
CA ASN A 181 19.81 -66.25 -56.04
C ASN A 181 18.76 -65.99 -54.93
N PRO A 182 17.50 -66.35 -55.13
CA PRO A 182 16.43 -66.20 -54.13
C PRO A 182 16.73 -66.87 -52.78
N GLU A 183 17.52 -67.95 -52.78
CA GLU A 183 18.03 -68.53 -51.54
C GLU A 183 18.99 -67.59 -50.83
N ALA A 184 19.81 -66.82 -51.56
CA ALA A 184 20.72 -65.84 -50.99
C ALA A 184 19.95 -64.63 -50.42
N ILE A 185 18.91 -64.16 -51.12
CA ILE A 185 18.03 -63.08 -50.64
C ILE A 185 17.32 -63.49 -49.35
N LEU A 186 16.81 -64.73 -49.27
CA LEU A 186 16.19 -65.22 -48.05
C LEU A 186 17.23 -65.44 -46.93
N LYS A 187 18.43 -65.93 -47.26
CA LYS A 187 19.52 -66.10 -46.28
C LYS A 187 19.98 -64.76 -45.72
N GLU A 188 20.08 -63.74 -46.56
CA GLU A 188 20.44 -62.38 -46.19
C GLU A 188 19.37 -61.80 -45.27
N PHE A 189 18.09 -61.80 -45.68
CA PHE A 189 16.96 -61.34 -44.85
C PHE A 189 16.88 -62.00 -43.47
N ILE A 190 17.13 -63.32 -43.41
CA ILE A 190 17.17 -64.06 -42.14
C ILE A 190 18.41 -63.68 -41.31
N SER A 191 19.58 -63.54 -41.94
CA SER A 191 20.82 -63.17 -41.24
C SER A 191 20.83 -61.75 -40.69
N THR A 192 20.12 -60.81 -41.33
CA THR A 192 20.06 -59.41 -40.89
C THR A 192 19.11 -59.21 -39.69
N ASN A 193 18.22 -60.17 -39.40
CA ASN A 193 17.15 -60.05 -38.39
C ASN A 193 17.29 -61.02 -37.21
N THR A 194 18.46 -61.65 -37.00
CA THR A 194 18.60 -62.84 -36.12
C THR A 194 19.18 -62.63 -34.73
N GLU A 195 19.74 -61.47 -34.39
CA GLU A 195 20.23 -61.23 -33.02
C GLU A 195 19.11 -60.58 -32.17
N ASP A 196 18.48 -61.39 -31.30
CA ASP A 196 17.39 -61.05 -30.36
C ASP A 196 16.00 -60.68 -30.93
N SER A 197 15.59 -61.32 -32.02
CA SER A 197 14.24 -61.16 -32.58
C SER A 197 13.17 -62.02 -31.88
N SER A 198 12.03 -61.41 -31.54
CA SER A 198 10.82 -62.12 -31.05
C SER A 198 10.26 -63.13 -32.07
N PHE A 199 10.75 -63.09 -33.31
CA PHE A 199 10.36 -63.97 -34.40
C PHE A 199 11.30 -65.17 -34.63
N ASN A 200 12.32 -65.35 -33.77
CA ASN A 200 13.34 -66.39 -33.89
C ASN A 200 12.79 -67.82 -34.05
N LEU A 201 11.62 -68.13 -33.48
CA LEU A 201 10.95 -69.42 -33.65
C LEU A 201 10.48 -69.64 -35.09
N LEU A 202 9.84 -68.64 -35.70
CA LEU A 202 9.38 -68.68 -37.10
C LEU A 202 10.55 -68.73 -38.06
N ILE A 203 11.59 -67.93 -37.79
CA ILE A 203 12.85 -67.91 -38.55
C ILE A 203 13.53 -69.30 -38.51
N SER A 204 13.65 -69.91 -37.33
CA SER A 204 14.23 -71.25 -37.17
C SER A 204 13.43 -72.32 -37.92
N GLN A 205 12.10 -72.21 -37.91
CA GLN A 205 11.23 -73.13 -38.63
C GLN A 205 11.31 -72.98 -40.15
N ILE A 206 11.54 -71.76 -40.67
CA ILE A 206 11.80 -71.51 -42.09
C ILE A 206 13.13 -72.16 -42.48
N GLN A 207 14.20 -71.92 -41.72
CA GLN A 207 15.52 -72.49 -41.98
C GLN A 207 15.49 -74.03 -41.96
N GLN A 208 14.77 -74.63 -41.01
CA GLN A 208 14.63 -76.08 -40.90
C GLN A 208 13.84 -76.68 -42.07
N ASN A 209 12.75 -76.02 -42.50
CA ASN A 209 11.96 -76.47 -43.64
C ASN A 209 12.74 -76.36 -44.96
N GLN A 210 13.59 -75.33 -45.11
CA GLN A 210 14.51 -75.23 -46.23
C GLN A 210 15.57 -76.33 -46.23
N ALA A 211 16.22 -76.59 -45.09
CA ALA A 211 17.25 -77.63 -44.97
C ALA A 211 16.71 -79.05 -45.27
N ASN A 212 15.41 -79.28 -45.00
CA ASN A 212 14.74 -80.54 -45.26
C ASN A 212 14.13 -80.66 -46.67
N GLY A 213 14.32 -79.67 -47.54
CA GLY A 213 13.78 -79.66 -48.91
C GLY A 213 12.26 -79.44 -49.02
N ASN A 214 11.59 -79.10 -47.92
CA ASN A 214 10.15 -78.83 -47.89
C ASN A 214 9.89 -77.33 -48.13
N ILE A 215 10.11 -76.93 -49.38
CA ILE A 215 10.07 -75.53 -49.83
C ILE A 215 8.68 -74.90 -49.62
N HIS A 216 7.62 -75.68 -49.81
CA HIS A 216 6.25 -75.19 -49.64
C HIS A 216 5.98 -74.73 -48.19
N ASP A 217 6.39 -75.53 -47.20
CA ASP A 217 6.20 -75.19 -45.79
C ASP A 217 7.18 -74.09 -45.33
N ALA A 218 8.36 -73.97 -45.94
CA ALA A 218 9.25 -72.83 -45.70
C ALA A 218 8.60 -71.52 -46.19
N VAL A 219 8.00 -71.52 -47.38
CA VAL A 219 7.31 -70.35 -47.95
C VAL A 219 6.08 -69.96 -47.12
N SER A 220 5.27 -70.92 -46.68
CA SER A 220 4.11 -70.65 -45.81
C SER A 220 4.56 -69.98 -44.51
N LYS A 221 5.62 -70.48 -43.88
CA LYS A 221 6.14 -69.90 -42.64
C LYS A 221 6.83 -68.56 -42.83
N SER A 222 7.42 -68.29 -43.99
CA SER A 222 7.90 -66.96 -44.36
C SER A 222 6.75 -65.95 -44.47
N LYS A 223 5.57 -66.37 -44.98
CA LYS A 223 4.37 -65.52 -44.96
C LYS A 223 3.87 -65.27 -43.53
N ASP A 224 3.90 -66.29 -42.67
CA ASP A 224 3.54 -66.13 -41.26
C ASP A 224 4.50 -65.18 -40.52
N LEU A 225 5.81 -65.28 -40.78
CA LEU A 225 6.83 -64.37 -40.26
C LEU A 225 6.56 -62.92 -40.67
N VAL A 226 6.30 -62.68 -41.95
CA VAL A 226 5.97 -61.35 -42.47
C VAL A 226 4.70 -60.79 -41.82
N ASN A 227 3.64 -61.61 -41.71
CA ASN A 227 2.38 -61.19 -41.09
C ASN A 227 2.58 -60.82 -39.61
N GLU A 228 3.40 -61.57 -38.88
CA GLU A 228 3.71 -61.28 -37.47
C GLU A 228 4.60 -60.05 -37.31
N ILE A 229 5.56 -59.81 -38.23
CA ILE A 229 6.33 -58.55 -38.28
C ILE A 229 5.40 -57.36 -38.51
N GLN A 230 4.50 -57.44 -39.49
CA GLN A 230 3.52 -56.37 -39.78
C GLN A 230 2.60 -56.08 -38.59
N LYS A 231 2.08 -57.14 -37.93
CA LYS A 231 1.25 -56.99 -36.73
C LYS A 231 2.02 -56.31 -35.60
N SER A 232 3.26 -56.75 -35.34
CA SER A 232 4.10 -56.17 -34.29
C SER A 232 4.39 -54.69 -34.54
N GLN A 233 4.78 -54.32 -35.77
CA GLN A 233 5.02 -52.93 -36.16
C GLN A 233 3.74 -52.08 -36.04
N GLN A 234 2.58 -52.59 -36.49
CA GLN A 234 1.29 -51.90 -36.31
C GLN A 234 0.92 -51.69 -34.84
N GLN A 235 1.25 -52.64 -33.96
CA GLN A 235 0.95 -52.56 -32.54
C GLN A 235 1.83 -51.54 -31.82
N VAL A 236 3.12 -51.47 -32.18
CA VAL A 236 4.06 -50.42 -31.70
C VAL A 236 3.60 -49.05 -32.18
N LEU A 237 3.23 -48.91 -33.45
CA LEU A 237 2.72 -47.66 -34.01
C LEU A 237 1.44 -47.20 -33.30
N LYS A 238 0.50 -48.12 -33.08
CA LYS A 238 -0.73 -47.85 -32.35
C LYS A 238 -0.43 -47.38 -30.92
N SER A 239 0.46 -48.07 -30.21
CA SER A 239 0.87 -47.70 -28.86
C SER A 239 1.50 -46.30 -28.78
N LYS A 240 2.37 -45.94 -29.75
CA LYS A 240 2.98 -44.61 -29.78
C LYS A 240 1.96 -43.51 -30.12
N LYS A 241 1.07 -43.80 -31.07
CA LYS A 241 -0.03 -42.89 -31.44
C LYS A 241 -0.96 -42.63 -30.26
N ASP A 242 -1.34 -43.68 -29.53
CA ASP A 242 -2.18 -43.58 -28.34
C ASP A 242 -1.47 -42.78 -27.23
N LEU A 243 -0.16 -42.96 -27.04
CA LEU A 243 0.64 -42.16 -26.08
C LEU A 243 0.65 -40.67 -26.46
N ILE A 244 0.89 -40.36 -27.73
CA ILE A 244 0.94 -38.97 -28.23
C ILE A 244 -0.43 -38.30 -28.14
N GLU A 245 -1.51 -39.02 -28.48
CA GLU A 245 -2.87 -38.50 -28.36
C GLU A 245 -3.25 -38.23 -26.89
N ASN A 246 -2.84 -39.11 -25.96
CA ASN A 246 -3.02 -38.90 -24.52
C ASN A 246 -2.24 -37.68 -24.01
N VAL A 247 -0.97 -37.53 -24.41
CA VAL A 247 -0.16 -36.35 -24.07
C VAL A 247 -0.81 -35.09 -24.64
N LYS A 248 -1.28 -35.12 -25.88
CA LYS A 248 -1.97 -34.00 -26.52
C LYS A 248 -3.25 -33.61 -25.78
N GLN A 249 -4.08 -34.58 -25.39
CA GLN A 249 -5.28 -34.30 -24.60
C GLN A 249 -4.93 -33.65 -23.25
N SER A 250 -3.92 -34.17 -22.54
CA SER A 250 -3.45 -33.59 -21.28
C SER A 250 -2.98 -32.15 -21.47
N LEU A 251 -2.11 -31.91 -22.45
CA LEU A 251 -1.58 -30.57 -22.75
C LEU A 251 -2.67 -29.59 -23.21
N THR A 252 -3.70 -30.07 -23.91
CA THR A 252 -4.85 -29.25 -24.32
C THR A 252 -5.72 -28.88 -23.12
N GLN A 253 -5.93 -29.80 -22.18
CA GLN A 253 -6.62 -29.52 -20.92
C GLN A 253 -5.86 -28.52 -20.07
N ASP A 254 -4.54 -28.68 -19.93
CA ASP A 254 -3.68 -27.75 -19.20
C ASP A 254 -3.70 -26.34 -19.83
N ASN A 255 -3.71 -26.26 -21.18
CA ASN A 255 -3.81 -24.99 -21.91
C ASN A 255 -5.12 -24.26 -21.62
N GLU A 256 -6.26 -24.95 -21.72
CA GLU A 256 -7.56 -24.36 -21.42
C GLU A 256 -7.66 -23.95 -19.94
N GLN A 257 -7.10 -24.76 -19.02
CA GLN A 257 -7.05 -24.40 -17.61
C GLN A 257 -6.21 -23.15 -17.37
N TRP A 258 -5.02 -23.02 -17.96
CA TRP A 258 -4.18 -21.83 -17.76
C TRP A 258 -4.76 -20.58 -18.41
N LYS A 259 -5.48 -20.70 -19.53
CA LYS A 259 -6.25 -19.58 -20.09
C LYS A 259 -7.35 -19.11 -19.13
N LEU A 260 -8.07 -20.05 -18.52
CA LEU A 260 -9.09 -19.74 -17.51
C LEU A 260 -8.47 -19.10 -16.26
N ASP A 261 -7.33 -19.62 -15.79
CA ASP A 261 -6.60 -19.04 -14.66
C ASP A 261 -6.20 -17.59 -14.95
N ILE A 262 -5.62 -17.30 -16.13
CA ILE A 262 -5.26 -15.92 -16.53
C ILE A 262 -6.49 -15.03 -16.61
N ALA A 263 -7.57 -15.49 -17.25
CA ALA A 263 -8.82 -14.73 -17.37
C ALA A 263 -9.46 -14.45 -16.01
N SER A 264 -9.22 -15.30 -15.00
CA SER A 264 -9.68 -15.09 -13.64
C SER A 264 -8.82 -14.09 -12.85
N ILE A 265 -7.51 -14.06 -13.08
CA ILE A 265 -6.55 -13.19 -12.37
C ILE A 265 -6.61 -11.74 -12.89
N GLU A 266 -6.80 -11.55 -14.20
CA GLU A 266 -6.82 -10.22 -14.83
C GLU A 266 -7.84 -9.21 -14.22
N PRO A 267 -9.12 -9.57 -13.99
CA PRO A 267 -10.07 -8.67 -13.33
C PRO A 267 -9.68 -8.40 -11.87
N ILE A 268 -9.10 -9.37 -11.16
CA ILE A 268 -8.62 -9.20 -9.79
C ILE A 268 -7.50 -8.16 -9.76
N ALA A 269 -6.50 -8.30 -10.65
CA ALA A 269 -5.39 -7.34 -10.75
C ALA A 269 -5.89 -5.91 -11.05
N LYS A 270 -6.91 -5.78 -11.91
CA LYS A 270 -7.53 -4.49 -12.21
C LYS A 270 -8.23 -3.88 -10.99
N ILE A 271 -9.06 -4.66 -10.28
CA ILE A 271 -9.76 -4.22 -9.07
C ILE A 271 -8.75 -3.83 -7.99
N THR A 272 -7.71 -4.64 -7.78
CA THR A 272 -6.66 -4.37 -6.79
C THR A 272 -5.91 -3.09 -7.14
N LYS A 273 -5.60 -2.84 -8.42
CA LYS A 273 -4.97 -1.59 -8.87
C LYS A 273 -5.86 -0.37 -8.65
N GLU A 274 -7.15 -0.47 -8.95
CA GLU A 274 -8.11 0.61 -8.68
C GLU A 274 -8.22 0.89 -7.17
N LYS A 275 -8.27 -0.15 -6.34
CA LYS A 275 -8.30 -0.02 -4.88
C LYS A 275 -7.01 0.58 -4.32
N LEU A 276 -5.85 0.19 -4.85
CA LEU A 276 -4.55 0.79 -4.50
C LEU A 276 -4.54 2.29 -4.79
N ASN A 277 -5.02 2.72 -5.97
CA ASN A 277 -5.09 4.14 -6.30
C ASN A 277 -6.05 4.90 -5.36
N GLN A 278 -7.19 4.30 -5.00
CA GLN A 278 -8.13 4.90 -4.07
C GLN A 278 -7.52 5.07 -2.67
N LEU A 279 -6.89 4.02 -2.14
CA LEU A 279 -6.22 4.06 -0.83
C LEU A 279 -5.04 5.04 -0.81
N GLN A 280 -4.27 5.12 -1.91
CA GLN A 280 -3.18 6.09 -2.02
C GLN A 280 -3.71 7.53 -1.98
N LYS A 281 -4.79 7.81 -2.71
CA LYS A 281 -5.44 9.13 -2.66
C LYS A 281 -5.96 9.45 -1.25
N GLN A 282 -6.62 8.49 -0.60
CA GLN A 282 -7.12 8.70 0.77
C GLN A 282 -5.97 8.98 1.75
N LYS A 283 -4.83 8.30 1.61
CA LYS A 283 -3.64 8.53 2.42
C LYS A 283 -3.10 9.95 2.22
N ASP A 284 -3.02 10.40 0.97
CA ASP A 284 -2.55 11.75 0.65
C ASP A 284 -3.51 12.82 1.21
N ASP A 285 -4.82 12.60 1.10
CA ASP A 285 -5.84 13.47 1.69
C ASP A 285 -5.72 13.53 3.23
N LEU A 286 -5.46 12.40 3.90
CA LEU A 286 -5.21 12.36 5.35
C LEU A 286 -3.92 13.08 5.76
N GLN A 287 -2.86 13.03 4.93
CA GLN A 287 -1.63 13.79 5.19
C GLN A 287 -1.86 15.30 5.10
N VAL A 288 -2.64 15.75 4.11
CA VAL A 288 -3.04 17.15 3.99
C VAL A 288 -3.87 17.57 5.21
N MET A 289 -4.84 16.76 5.62
CA MET A 289 -5.65 17.00 6.81
C MET A 289 -4.81 17.09 8.08
N LEU A 290 -3.84 16.17 8.26
CA LEU A 290 -2.95 16.18 9.42
C LEU A 290 -2.09 17.45 9.47
N LYS A 291 -1.58 17.89 8.32
CA LYS A 291 -0.80 19.13 8.22
C LYS A 291 -1.65 20.34 8.57
N HIS A 292 -2.88 20.40 8.08
CA HIS A 292 -3.82 21.46 8.41
C HIS A 292 -4.13 21.51 9.92
N GLN A 293 -4.47 20.36 10.52
CA GLN A 293 -4.71 20.25 11.98
C GLN A 293 -3.48 20.66 12.80
N GLN A 294 -2.26 20.34 12.33
CA GLN A 294 -1.02 20.76 12.98
C GLN A 294 -0.82 22.28 12.93
N THR A 295 -1.17 22.92 11.81
CA THR A 295 -1.15 24.38 11.69
C THR A 295 -2.16 25.02 12.64
N GLU A 296 -3.41 24.57 12.64
CA GLU A 296 -4.45 25.07 13.54
C GLU A 296 -4.06 24.90 15.03
N PHE A 297 -3.41 23.79 15.38
CA PHE A 297 -2.90 23.56 16.73
C PHE A 297 -1.82 24.58 17.13
N ASN A 298 -0.91 24.90 16.21
CA ASN A 298 0.16 25.87 16.46
C ASN A 298 -0.40 27.30 16.57
N GLU A 299 -1.33 27.67 15.68
CA GLU A 299 -2.02 28.96 15.74
C GLU A 299 -2.82 29.13 17.04
N LEU A 300 -3.52 28.08 17.48
CA LEU A 300 -4.21 28.07 18.77
C LEU A 300 -3.23 28.24 19.94
N GLN A 301 -2.07 27.59 19.89
CA GLN A 301 -1.05 27.75 20.92
C GLN A 301 -0.51 29.19 20.99
N GLU A 302 -0.19 29.78 19.84
CA GLU A 302 0.26 31.17 19.75
C GLU A 302 -0.79 32.15 20.28
N ASN A 303 -2.06 31.93 19.93
CA ASN A 303 -3.16 32.75 20.43
C ASN A 303 -3.30 32.67 21.97
N ILE A 304 -3.16 31.47 22.55
CA ILE A 304 -3.18 31.29 24.01
C ILE A 304 -2.03 32.06 24.67
N ASP A 305 -0.82 31.96 24.11
CA ASP A 305 0.38 32.61 24.67
C ASP A 305 0.28 34.14 24.57
N ASN A 306 -0.25 34.65 23.45
CA ASN A 306 -0.52 36.08 23.25
C ASN A 306 -1.58 36.59 24.24
N PHE A 307 -2.67 35.84 24.43
CA PHE A 307 -3.73 36.20 25.35
C PHE A 307 -3.26 36.19 26.81
N TYR A 308 -2.46 35.19 27.21
CA TYR A 308 -1.82 35.15 28.53
C TYR A 308 -0.89 36.35 28.75
N THR A 309 -0.05 36.67 27.76
CA THR A 309 0.90 37.80 27.86
C THR A 309 0.15 39.13 28.02
N SER A 310 -0.92 39.33 27.25
CA SER A 310 -1.79 40.50 27.34
C SER A 310 -2.46 40.60 28.71
N TYR A 311 -3.11 39.52 29.17
CA TYR A 311 -3.75 39.47 30.49
C TYR A 311 -2.76 39.70 31.63
N SER A 312 -1.59 39.06 31.60
CA SER A 312 -0.56 39.21 32.63
C SER A 312 -0.04 40.65 32.71
N SER A 313 0.14 41.31 31.56
CA SER A 313 0.59 42.70 31.51
C SER A 313 -0.47 43.65 32.08
N LYS A 314 -1.74 43.46 31.67
CA LYS A 314 -2.87 44.25 32.18
C LYS A 314 -3.06 44.05 33.68
N ARG A 315 -3.08 42.80 34.16
CA ARG A 315 -3.19 42.46 35.59
C ARG A 315 -2.10 43.12 36.43
N LEU A 316 -0.85 43.15 35.95
CA LEU A 316 0.23 43.82 36.67
C LEU A 316 -0.02 45.33 36.78
N GLN A 317 -0.48 45.95 35.69
CA GLN A 317 -0.86 47.36 35.68
C GLN A 317 -2.03 47.64 36.62
N ASP A 318 -3.08 46.83 36.60
CA ASP A 318 -4.25 47.02 37.45
C ASP A 318 -3.93 46.83 38.93
N MET A 319 -3.07 45.86 39.28
CA MET A 319 -2.59 45.67 40.65
C MET A 319 -1.76 46.86 41.13
N ASN A 320 -0.92 47.43 40.25
CA ASN A 320 -0.19 48.65 40.57
C ASN A 320 -1.13 49.83 40.79
N ASN A 321 -2.13 50.00 39.93
CA ASN A 321 -3.15 51.05 40.07
C ASN A 321 -3.97 50.89 41.35
N LEU A 322 -4.34 49.64 41.69
CA LEU A 322 -5.08 49.31 42.90
C LEU A 322 -4.27 49.62 44.16
N ASN A 323 -2.97 49.31 44.15
CA ASN A 323 -2.09 49.70 45.22
C ASN A 323 -2.04 51.23 45.35
N ILE A 324 -1.86 51.97 44.25
CA ILE A 324 -1.79 53.43 44.30
C ILE A 324 -3.08 54.05 44.87
N ILE A 325 -4.26 53.63 44.42
CA ILE A 325 -5.52 54.19 44.92
C ILE A 325 -5.75 53.85 46.41
N ARG A 326 -5.40 52.64 46.84
CA ARG A 326 -5.45 52.26 48.27
C ARG A 326 -4.53 53.12 49.13
N MET A 327 -3.37 53.48 48.62
CA MET A 327 -2.43 54.34 49.33
C MET A 327 -2.95 55.78 49.43
N ILE A 328 -3.54 56.30 48.36
CA ILE A 328 -4.22 57.61 48.39
C ILE A 328 -5.39 57.59 49.39
N LYS A 329 -6.21 56.52 49.37
CA LYS A 329 -7.33 56.32 50.29
C LYS A 329 -6.89 56.26 51.75
N GLN A 330 -5.83 55.50 52.04
CA GLN A 330 -5.27 55.37 53.37
C GLN A 330 -4.81 56.74 53.89
N PHE A 331 -4.03 57.47 53.08
CA PHE A 331 -3.59 58.82 53.44
C PHE A 331 -4.77 59.77 53.73
N TYR A 332 -5.80 59.76 52.87
CA TYR A 332 -6.99 60.60 53.08
C TYR A 332 -7.79 60.22 54.32
N SER A 333 -7.87 58.92 54.63
CA SER A 333 -8.59 58.41 55.79
C SER A 333 -7.86 58.73 57.11
N GLU A 334 -6.53 58.59 57.14
CA GLU A 334 -5.70 58.88 58.32
C GLU A 334 -5.59 60.37 58.64
N HIS A 335 -5.81 61.24 57.66
CA HIS A 335 -5.69 62.69 57.80
C HIS A 335 -7.01 63.45 57.62
N LEU A 336 -8.15 62.75 57.68
CA LEU A 336 -9.46 63.30 57.32
C LEU A 336 -9.84 64.54 58.16
N ASP A 337 -9.70 64.45 59.49
CA ASP A 337 -10.03 65.55 60.42
C ASP A 337 -9.14 66.78 60.18
N VAL A 338 -7.84 66.55 59.95
CA VAL A 338 -6.85 67.61 59.67
C VAL A 338 -7.15 68.27 58.32
N LEU A 339 -7.55 67.49 57.32
CA LEU A 339 -7.94 68.00 56.00
C LEU A 339 -9.25 68.80 56.09
N GLU A 340 -10.20 68.37 56.92
CA GLU A 340 -11.46 69.08 57.16
C GLU A 340 -11.23 70.44 57.82
N ASP A 341 -10.45 70.50 58.90
CA ASP A 341 -10.11 71.74 59.59
C ASP A 341 -9.31 72.69 58.68
N PHE A 342 -8.39 72.13 57.88
CA PHE A 342 -7.62 72.91 56.92
C PHE A 342 -8.50 73.51 55.82
N MET A 343 -9.45 72.76 55.28
CA MET A 343 -10.38 73.28 54.28
C MET A 343 -11.35 74.30 54.86
N LYS A 344 -11.87 74.09 56.07
CA LYS A 344 -12.71 75.08 56.77
C LYS A 344 -11.97 76.39 57.00
N SER A 345 -10.70 76.35 57.41
CA SER A 345 -9.86 77.53 57.66
C SER A 345 -9.39 78.27 56.41
N LYS A 346 -9.42 77.62 55.23
CA LYS A 346 -9.08 78.24 53.93
C LYS A 346 -10.30 78.66 53.10
N MET A 347 -11.51 78.27 53.51
CA MET A 347 -12.78 78.64 52.88
C MET A 347 -13.47 79.85 53.52
N GLN A 348 -12.98 80.28 54.69
CA GLN A 348 -13.17 81.65 55.22
C GLN A 348 -12.21 82.60 54.49
#